data_AF-A0A661Q9C6-F1
#
_entry.id   AF-A0A661Q9C6-F1
#
_cell.length_a   1.000
_cell.length_b   1.000
_cell.length_c   1.000
_cell.angle_alpha   90.00
_cell.angle_beta   90.00
_cell.angle_gamma   90.00
#
_symmetry.space_group_name_H-M   'P 1'
#
loop_
_entity.id
_entity.type
_entity.pdbx_description
1 polymer ?
#
loop_
_entity_poly.entity_id
_entity_poly.type
_entity_poly.pdbx_seq_one_letter_code
_entity_poly.pdbx_strand_id
1 'polypeptide(L)'
;EIERQLKIAQEKGNKGKVNGLTKSLENAKEHCTDKGLKEDLAEKIEEANNEIVEYESDLKEAKKYGKKDKVRKYQEKIEEEKNKINHLEDELSNLD
;
A
#
# COMPACT_ATOMS: atom_id res chain seq x y z
N GLU A 1 -14.65 21.67 -3.69
CA GLU A 1 -15.21 22.55 -2.63
C GLU A 1 -14.15 23.29 -1.82
N ILE A 2 -13.16 22.61 -1.21
CA ILE A 2 -12.09 23.24 -0.39
C ILE A 2 -11.31 24.31 -1.17
N GLU A 3 -10.93 24.04 -2.42
CA GLU A 3 -10.19 24.98 -3.28
C GLU A 3 -10.99 26.27 -3.57
N ARG A 4 -12.30 26.14 -3.79
CA ARG A 4 -13.20 27.29 -3.98
C ARG A 4 -13.29 28.14 -2.71
N GLN A 5 -13.39 27.52 -1.55
CA GLN A 5 -13.42 28.23 -0.27
C GLN A 5 -12.08 28.91 0.06
N LEU A 6 -10.96 28.29 -0.32
CA LEU A 6 -9.62 28.86 -0.17
C LEU A 6 -9.47 30.15 -0.98
N LYS A 7 -9.91 30.14 -2.25
CA LYS A 7 -9.91 31.32 -3.12
C LYS A 7 -10.72 32.48 -2.53
N ILE A 8 -11.94 32.19 -2.04
CA ILE A 8 -12.78 33.21 -1.38
C ILE A 8 -12.12 33.74 -0.09
N ALA A 9 -11.45 32.89 0.68
CA ALA A 9 -10.76 33.30 1.90
C ALA A 9 -9.53 34.19 1.62
N GLN A 10 -8.81 33.94 0.53
CA GLN A 10 -7.71 34.77 0.04
C GLN A 10 -8.20 36.15 -0.41
N GLU A 11 -9.26 36.20 -1.23
CA GLU A 11 -9.86 37.46 -1.71
C GLU A 11 -10.36 38.33 -0.54
N LYS A 12 -10.86 37.71 0.54
CA LYS A 12 -11.33 38.41 1.74
C LYS A 12 -10.24 38.73 2.76
N GLY A 13 -8.97 38.40 2.48
CA GLY A 13 -7.85 38.66 3.38
C GLY A 13 -7.89 37.90 4.72
N ASN A 14 -8.67 36.83 4.82
CA ASN A 14 -8.85 36.09 6.07
C ASN A 14 -7.72 35.06 6.26
N LYS A 15 -6.57 35.53 6.76
CA LYS A 15 -5.34 34.73 6.93
C LYS A 15 -5.54 33.45 7.76
N GLY A 16 -6.33 33.52 8.84
CA GLY A 16 -6.60 32.35 9.69
C GLY A 16 -7.38 31.25 8.94
N LYS A 17 -8.39 31.64 8.17
CA LYS A 17 -9.17 30.71 7.34
C LYS A 17 -8.36 30.16 6.18
N VAL A 18 -7.50 30.98 5.57
CA VAL A 18 -6.56 30.52 4.52
C VAL A 18 -5.64 29.42 5.05
N ASN A 19 -4.96 29.64 6.19
CA ASN A 19 -4.06 28.63 6.75
C ASN A 19 -4.75 27.30 7.06
N GLY A 20 -5.96 27.33 7.63
CA GLY A 20 -6.72 26.11 7.93
C GLY A 20 -7.17 25.35 6.68
N LEU A 21 -7.63 26.06 5.65
CA LEU A 21 -8.05 25.46 4.38
C LEU A 21 -6.86 24.93 3.57
N THR A 22 -5.73 25.63 3.56
CA THR A 22 -4.48 25.14 2.94
C THR A 22 -4.04 23.84 3.59
N LYS A 23 -3.95 23.78 4.92
CA LYS A 23 -3.55 22.56 5.63
C LYS A 23 -4.53 21.40 5.39
N SER A 24 -5.83 21.70 5.32
CA SER A 24 -6.84 20.67 5.00
C SER A 24 -6.72 20.17 3.57
N LEU A 25 -6.40 21.06 2.62
CA LEU A 25 -6.19 20.70 1.22
C LEU A 25 -4.89 19.93 1.03
N GLU A 26 -3.83 20.28 1.75
CA GLU A 26 -2.56 19.54 1.77
C GLU A 26 -2.75 18.14 2.33
N ASN A 27 -3.39 17.98 3.50
CA ASN A 27 -3.69 16.65 4.04
C ASN A 27 -4.60 15.84 3.10
N ALA A 28 -5.61 16.48 2.50
CA ALA A 28 -6.49 15.81 1.54
C ALA A 28 -5.76 15.46 0.23
N LYS A 29 -4.68 16.16 -0.12
CA LYS A 29 -3.82 15.78 -1.24
C LYS A 29 -2.87 14.68 -0.80
N GLU A 30 -2.16 14.83 0.31
CA GLU A 30 -1.21 13.85 0.83
C GLU A 30 -1.84 12.46 1.03
N HIS A 31 -3.05 12.38 1.59
CA HIS A 31 -3.76 11.10 1.81
C HIS A 31 -4.66 10.66 0.63
N CYS A 32 -4.75 11.45 -0.43
CA CYS A 32 -5.60 11.18 -1.60
C CYS A 32 -4.83 11.44 -2.90
N THR A 33 -3.50 11.39 -2.85
CA THR A 33 -2.61 11.46 -4.01
C THR A 33 -2.04 10.07 -4.26
N ASP A 34 -1.83 9.77 -5.52
CA ASP A 34 -1.26 8.51 -5.98
C ASP A 34 0.09 8.20 -5.32
N LYS A 35 0.80 9.22 -4.82
CA LYS A 35 2.05 9.04 -4.07
C LYS A 35 1.87 8.25 -2.78
N GLY A 36 0.93 8.65 -1.90
CA GLY A 36 0.71 7.95 -0.64
C GLY A 36 0.22 6.52 -0.86
N LEU A 37 -0.66 6.34 -1.85
CA LEU A 37 -1.13 5.01 -2.24
C LEU A 37 -0.03 4.14 -2.85
N LYS A 38 0.90 4.72 -3.64
CA LYS A 38 2.07 4.02 -4.16
C LYS A 38 3.01 3.56 -3.05
N GLU A 39 3.23 4.38 -2.01
CA GLU A 39 4.03 4.02 -0.84
C GLU A 39 3.38 2.85 -0.07
N ASP A 40 2.08 2.91 0.21
CA ASP A 40 1.33 1.84 0.87
C ASP A 40 1.36 0.51 0.08
N LEU A 41 1.23 0.58 -1.25
CA LEU A 41 1.31 -0.61 -2.11
C LEU A 41 2.72 -1.20 -2.14
N ALA A 42 3.76 -0.36 -2.17
CA ALA A 42 5.14 -0.81 -2.12
C ALA A 42 5.46 -1.52 -0.79
N GLU A 43 4.98 -0.99 0.34
CA GLU A 43 5.13 -1.63 1.65
C GLU A 43 4.45 -3.01 1.69
N LYS A 44 3.22 -3.12 1.17
CA LYS A 44 2.51 -4.41 1.08
C LYS A 44 3.22 -5.44 0.20
N ILE A 45 3.87 -4.99 -0.89
CA ILE A 45 4.67 -5.87 -1.75
C ILE A 45 5.91 -6.36 -0.99
N GLU A 46 6.57 -5.50 -0.24
CA GLU A 46 7.73 -5.89 0.60
C GLU A 46 7.32 -6.91 1.67
N GLU A 47 6.20 -6.68 2.37
CA GLU A 47 5.65 -7.60 3.35
C GLU A 47 5.36 -8.98 2.74
N ALA A 48 4.69 -9.02 1.58
CA ALA A 48 4.38 -10.28 0.89
C ALA A 48 5.65 -11.03 0.43
N ASN A 49 6.69 -10.31 0.00
CA ASN A 49 7.98 -10.91 -0.31
C ASN A 49 8.65 -11.51 0.93
N ASN A 50 8.59 -10.83 2.08
CA ASN A 50 9.11 -11.35 3.34
C ASN A 50 8.35 -12.62 3.78
N GLU A 51 7.02 -12.65 3.62
CA GLU A 51 6.22 -13.85 3.89
C GLU A 51 6.63 -15.03 2.99
N ILE A 52 6.89 -14.79 1.69
CA ILE A 52 7.38 -15.83 0.79
C ILE A 52 8.70 -16.43 1.29
N VAL A 53 9.66 -15.60 1.72
CA VAL A 53 10.95 -16.07 2.26
C VAL A 53 10.76 -16.96 3.47
N GLU A 54 9.87 -16.59 4.39
CA GLU A 54 9.54 -17.40 5.57
C GLU A 54 8.88 -18.73 5.17
N TYR A 55 7.90 -18.71 4.25
CA TYR A 55 7.26 -19.94 3.76
C TYR A 55 8.21 -20.84 2.97
N GLU A 56 9.20 -20.30 2.26
CA GLU A 56 10.24 -21.08 1.58
C GLU A 56 11.15 -21.81 2.58
N SER A 57 11.52 -21.14 3.68
CA SER A 57 12.26 -21.74 4.78
C SER A 57 11.46 -22.89 5.43
N ASP A 58 10.19 -22.62 5.75
CA ASP A 58 9.25 -23.60 6.30
C ASP A 58 9.01 -24.79 5.36
N LEU A 59 8.91 -24.53 4.06
CA LEU A 59 8.77 -25.55 3.02
C LEU A 59 10.01 -26.45 2.97
N LYS A 60 11.21 -25.87 3.05
CA LYS A 60 12.47 -26.63 3.07
C LYS A 60 12.53 -27.53 4.30
N GLU A 61 12.12 -27.03 5.47
CA GLU A 61 12.04 -27.82 6.69
C GLU A 61 11.00 -28.95 6.57
N ALA A 62 9.81 -28.65 6.06
CA ALA A 62 8.74 -29.63 5.85
C ALA A 62 9.18 -30.75 4.89
N LYS A 63 9.90 -30.41 3.81
CA LYS A 63 10.50 -31.39 2.89
C LYS A 63 11.53 -32.27 3.60
N LYS A 64 12.43 -31.68 4.40
CA LYS A 64 13.46 -32.41 5.15
C LYS A 64 12.86 -33.46 6.10
N TYR A 65 11.76 -33.12 6.78
CA TYR A 65 11.10 -34.00 7.73
C TYR A 65 9.96 -34.85 7.12
N GLY A 66 9.76 -34.81 5.80
CA GLY A 66 8.73 -35.60 5.12
C GLY A 66 7.29 -35.23 5.49
N LYS A 67 7.06 -34.00 5.98
CA LYS A 67 5.73 -33.50 6.41
C LYS A 67 4.86 -33.12 5.20
N LYS A 68 4.33 -34.11 4.47
CA LYS A 68 3.63 -33.91 3.18
C LYS A 68 2.50 -32.87 3.23
N ASP A 69 1.68 -32.87 4.28
CA ASP A 69 0.59 -31.88 4.41
C ASP A 69 1.12 -30.45 4.56
N LYS A 70 2.24 -30.28 5.28
CA LYS A 70 2.91 -28.99 5.43
C LYS A 70 3.57 -28.56 4.12
N VAL A 71 4.18 -29.48 3.39
CA VAL A 71 4.76 -29.20 2.06
C VAL A 71 3.69 -28.62 1.14
N ARG A 72 2.52 -29.27 1.03
CA ARG A 72 1.41 -28.76 0.21
C ARG A 72 0.94 -27.39 0.70
N LYS A 73 0.72 -27.23 2.01
CA LYS A 73 0.26 -25.97 2.60
C LYS A 73 1.21 -24.80 2.28
N TYR A 74 2.52 -25.00 2.44
CA TYR A 74 3.49 -23.93 2.21
C TYR A 74 3.66 -23.60 0.72
N GLN A 75 3.53 -24.59 -0.17
CA GLN A 75 3.48 -24.33 -1.61
C GLN A 75 2.25 -23.50 -1.99
N GLU A 76 1.07 -23.82 -1.45
CA GLU A 76 -0.15 -23.04 -1.66
C GLU A 76 0.02 -21.61 -1.15
N LYS A 77 0.60 -21.42 0.04
CA LYS A 77 0.87 -20.11 0.63
C LYS A 77 1.83 -19.25 -0.20
N ILE A 78 2.90 -19.84 -0.72
CA ILE A 78 3.84 -19.13 -1.60
C ILE A 78 3.14 -18.65 -2.87
N GLU A 79 2.29 -19.49 -3.48
CA GLU A 79 1.54 -19.11 -4.68
C GLU A 79 0.47 -18.05 -4.40
N GLU A 80 -0.19 -18.10 -3.23
CA GLU A 80 -1.11 -17.04 -2.76
C GLU A 80 -0.40 -15.68 -2.65
N GLU A 81 0.77 -15.62 -1.99
CA GLU A 81 1.52 -14.37 -1.85
C GLU A 81 2.08 -13.86 -3.19
N LYS A 82 2.52 -14.74 -4.09
CA LYS A 82 2.91 -14.33 -5.46
C LYS A 82 1.74 -13.72 -6.24
N ASN A 83 0.56 -14.31 -6.14
CA ASN A 83 -0.64 -13.75 -6.79
C ASN A 83 -1.02 -12.39 -6.19
N LYS A 84 -0.87 -12.23 -4.87
CA LYS A 84 -1.06 -10.95 -4.17
C LYS A 84 -0.06 -9.90 -4.67
N ILE A 85 1.22 -10.24 -4.79
CA ILE A 85 2.25 -9.34 -5.35
C ILE A 85 1.86 -8.89 -6.76
N ASN A 86 1.51 -9.82 -7.66
CA ASN A 86 1.10 -9.47 -9.02
C ASN A 86 -0.09 -8.49 -9.03
N HIS A 87 -1.08 -8.70 -8.16
CA HIS A 87 -2.23 -7.79 -8.07
C HIS A 87 -1.82 -6.41 -7.54
N LEU A 88 -0.94 -6.35 -6.53
CA LEU A 88 -0.44 -5.09 -5.98
C LEU A 88 0.43 -4.33 -6.99
N GLU A 89 1.25 -5.03 -7.78
CA GLU A 89 2.03 -4.46 -8.88
C GLU A 89 1.12 -3.92 -9.99
N ASP A 90 0.07 -4.65 -10.35
CA ASP A 90 -0.96 -4.18 -11.29
C ASP A 90 -1.64 -2.91 -10.75
N GLU A 91 -2.09 -2.90 -9.49
CA GLU A 91 -2.65 -1.70 -8.85
C GLU A 91 -1.67 -0.53 -8.87
N LEU A 92 -0.41 -0.77 -8.52
CA LEU A 92 0.63 0.24 -8.47
C LEU A 92 0.89 0.86 -9.86
N SER A 93 0.86 0.03 -10.91
CA SER A 93 1.02 0.46 -12.30
C SER A 93 -0.17 1.27 -12.84
N ASN A 94 -1.36 1.10 -12.25
CA ASN A 94 -2.57 1.82 -12.65
C ASN A 94 -2.71 3.19 -11.99
N LEU A 95 -1.82 3.56 -11.07
CA LEU A 95 -1.85 4.83 -10.32
C LEU A 95 -1.09 5.98 -11.00
N ASP A 96 -1.16 6.09 -12.33
CA ASP A 96 -0.52 7.17 -13.09
C ASP A 96 -1.14 8.56 -12.90
#